data_AF-A0A8I0BUX5-F1
#
_entry.id   AF-A0A8I0BUX5-F1
#
_cell.length_a   1.000
_cell.length_b   1.000
_cell.length_c   1.000
_cell.angle_alpha   90.00
_cell.angle_beta   90.00
_cell.angle_gamma   90.00
#
_symmetry.space_group_name_H-M   'P 1'
#
loop_
_entity.id
_entity.type
_entity.pdbx_description
1 polymer ?
#
loop_
_entity_poly.entity_id
_entity_poly.type
_entity_poly.pdbx_seq_one_letter_code
_entity_poly.pdbx_strand_id
1 'polypeptide(L)'
;MTGRVAVARPGLRLTVLLSAFLAVTATPGAVSTGAAQTNGDYVVPRTADGHPDLQGNWTNVTLTPFERREGTGPVFTRQEVADIEQIDGDCPASPGTVACGRAERPGQSNEARLSGQEYNEVYWDRGTRVAIVGGEYRASLVTNPSNGRRPALTAEGEQRLRASREFRSQFGQYDHPELRPLAERCVVSFGSSAGPPMMPNTAYNNNYTIVQNADHVMILAEMVHDVRIIRLGEPDELPEQLRPWFGDSWGHWDRNTLVVETTNFNPRHPFRGIPPTDQLKVTERFTRVSAGTILYEFTVDDPSTYTEPWGGEIPFNRFNDLVYEYSCHEGNYALGSVLSGARYEEREAGRNQHD
;
A
#
# COMPACT_ATOMS: atom_id res chain seq x y z
N MET A 1 -81.71 -8.02 25.55
CA MET A 1 -82.59 -9.17 25.30
C MET A 1 -81.86 -10.16 24.40
N THR A 2 -81.81 -11.40 24.86
CA THR A 2 -81.27 -12.61 24.24
C THR A 2 -81.84 -12.88 22.84
N GLY A 3 -80.99 -13.37 21.91
CA GLY A 3 -81.45 -13.94 20.65
C GLY A 3 -80.32 -14.43 19.73
N ARG A 4 -80.09 -15.74 19.72
CA ARG A 4 -79.17 -16.49 18.82
C ARG A 4 -79.69 -16.52 17.38
N VAL A 5 -78.80 -16.56 16.39
CA VAL A 5 -78.96 -17.36 15.16
C VAL A 5 -77.62 -18.00 14.77
N ALA A 6 -77.68 -19.28 14.41
CA ALA A 6 -76.56 -20.15 14.04
C ALA A 6 -76.02 -19.88 12.62
N VAL A 7 -74.90 -20.51 12.24
CA VAL A 7 -74.83 -21.50 11.15
C VAL A 7 -73.39 -22.00 10.91
N ALA A 8 -73.31 -23.32 10.77
CA ALA A 8 -72.37 -24.25 10.13
C ALA A 8 -70.94 -23.84 9.70
N ARG A 9 -70.01 -24.76 10.05
CA ARG A 9 -68.67 -24.95 9.48
C ARG A 9 -68.70 -25.37 8.00
N PRO A 10 -67.64 -25.06 7.25
CA PRO A 10 -66.97 -26.13 6.50
C PRO A 10 -65.45 -26.14 6.72
N GLY A 11 -64.88 -27.34 6.67
CA GLY A 11 -63.47 -27.62 6.88
C GLY A 11 -62.58 -27.01 5.79
N LEU A 12 -61.43 -26.47 6.23
CA LEU A 12 -60.38 -26.02 5.34
C LEU A 12 -59.30 -27.10 5.26
N ARG A 13 -59.12 -27.62 4.04
CA ARG A 13 -58.05 -28.54 3.65
C ARG A 13 -56.70 -27.84 3.84
N LEU A 14 -55.77 -28.54 4.48
CA LEU A 14 -54.39 -28.13 4.67
C LEU A 14 -53.65 -28.23 3.33
N THR A 15 -53.47 -27.11 2.63
CA THR A 15 -52.55 -27.03 1.49
C THR A 15 -51.18 -26.62 2.02
N VAL A 16 -50.26 -27.58 2.11
CA VAL A 16 -48.86 -27.34 2.46
C VAL A 16 -48.18 -26.68 1.27
N LEU A 17 -47.85 -25.39 1.41
CA LEU A 17 -46.87 -24.72 0.56
C LEU A 17 -45.51 -24.83 1.25
N LEU A 18 -44.64 -25.69 0.72
CA LEU A 18 -43.22 -25.74 1.08
C LEU A 18 -42.55 -24.44 0.63
N SER A 19 -42.28 -23.54 1.56
CA SER A 19 -41.30 -22.46 1.36
C SER A 19 -39.93 -23.00 1.78
N ALA A 20 -39.08 -23.28 0.79
CA ALA A 20 -37.70 -23.70 1.01
C ALA A 20 -36.90 -22.50 1.58
N PHE A 21 -36.64 -22.53 2.88
CA PHE A 21 -35.60 -21.70 3.50
C PHE A 21 -34.23 -22.27 3.11
N LEU A 22 -33.58 -21.64 2.12
CA LEU A 22 -32.15 -21.83 1.89
C LEU A 22 -31.39 -21.06 2.98
N ALA A 23 -30.98 -21.78 4.02
CA ALA A 23 -30.00 -21.29 4.98
C ALA A 23 -28.66 -21.16 4.25
N VAL A 24 -28.28 -19.93 3.90
CA VAL A 24 -26.91 -19.61 3.49
C VAL A 24 -26.06 -19.72 4.75
N THR A 25 -25.38 -20.85 4.90
CA THR A 25 -24.32 -21.01 5.90
C THR A 25 -23.14 -20.16 5.47
N ALA A 26 -22.97 -18.99 6.09
CA ALA A 26 -21.73 -18.24 6.02
C ALA A 26 -20.62 -19.10 6.63
N THR A 27 -19.79 -19.71 5.78
CA THR A 27 -18.52 -20.29 6.19
C THR A 27 -17.63 -19.14 6.68
N PRO A 28 -17.21 -19.11 7.95
CA PRO A 28 -16.19 -18.15 8.37
C PRO A 28 -14.93 -18.46 7.57
N GLY A 29 -14.44 -17.48 6.82
CA GLY A 29 -13.13 -17.54 6.20
C GLY A 29 -12.11 -17.89 7.27
N ALA A 30 -11.19 -18.81 6.95
CA ALA A 30 -10.12 -19.19 7.83
C ALA A 30 -9.26 -17.95 8.14
N VAL A 31 -9.53 -17.33 9.29
CA VAL A 31 -8.64 -16.35 9.89
C VAL A 31 -7.39 -17.14 10.28
N SER A 32 -6.30 -16.94 9.55
CA SER A 32 -4.99 -17.43 9.96
C SER A 32 -4.64 -16.76 11.28
N THR A 33 -4.97 -17.41 12.40
CA THR A 33 -4.38 -17.10 13.69
C THR A 33 -2.95 -17.64 13.70
N GLY A 34 -2.08 -17.02 12.91
CA GLY A 34 -0.64 -17.16 13.07
C GLY A 34 -0.26 -16.52 14.38
N ALA A 35 -0.30 -17.29 15.48
CA ALA A 35 0.41 -16.89 16.68
C ALA A 35 1.89 -16.82 16.30
N ALA A 36 2.41 -15.61 16.11
CA ALA A 36 3.84 -15.38 15.99
C ALA A 36 4.51 -16.05 17.20
N GLN A 37 5.21 -17.16 16.98
CA GLN A 37 5.97 -17.82 18.01
C GLN A 37 7.11 -16.89 18.42
N THR A 38 6.99 -16.28 19.59
CA THR A 38 8.12 -15.63 20.25
C THR A 38 9.12 -16.71 20.63
N ASN A 39 10.32 -16.68 20.03
CA ASN A 39 11.48 -17.35 20.62
C ASN A 39 11.55 -16.95 22.10
N GLY A 40 11.65 -17.93 22.99
CA GLY A 40 11.15 -17.92 24.38
C GLY A 40 11.68 -16.87 25.38
N ASP A 41 12.43 -15.84 24.95
CA ASP A 41 13.03 -14.83 25.84
C ASP A 41 12.67 -13.38 25.48
N TYR A 42 11.95 -13.13 24.37
CA TYR A 42 11.59 -11.76 23.99
C TYR A 42 10.36 -11.24 24.73
N VAL A 43 10.54 -10.18 25.51
CA VAL A 43 9.46 -9.44 26.17
C VAL A 43 9.16 -8.17 25.36
N VAL A 44 7.91 -8.03 24.92
CA VAL A 44 7.44 -6.85 24.17
C VAL A 44 7.54 -5.61 25.08
N PRO A 45 8.28 -4.55 24.68
CA PRO A 45 8.33 -3.31 25.44
C PRO A 45 6.95 -2.66 25.48
N ARG A 46 6.66 -1.94 26.56
CA ARG A 46 5.34 -1.37 26.84
C ARG A 46 5.44 0.14 27.06
N THR A 47 4.45 0.89 26.61
CA THR A 47 4.30 2.30 26.97
C THR A 47 3.86 2.46 28.43
N ALA A 48 3.83 3.70 28.91
CA ALA A 48 3.30 4.04 30.22
C ALA A 48 1.84 3.56 30.42
N ASP A 49 1.07 3.50 29.33
CA ASP A 49 -0.33 3.04 29.32
C ASP A 49 -0.46 1.51 29.17
N GLY A 50 0.64 0.75 29.12
CA GLY A 50 0.65 -0.72 29.09
C GLY A 50 0.44 -1.35 27.71
N HIS A 51 0.40 -0.56 26.65
CA HIS A 51 0.33 -1.04 25.27
C HIS A 51 1.72 -1.36 24.70
N PRO A 52 1.85 -2.25 23.70
CA PRO A 52 3.11 -2.46 22.99
C PRO A 52 3.74 -1.15 22.49
N ASP A 53 5.02 -0.95 22.76
CA ASP A 53 5.76 0.22 22.31
C ASP A 53 6.26 0.01 20.86
N LEU A 54 5.65 0.73 19.92
CA LEU A 54 6.01 0.76 18.50
C LEU A 54 6.87 1.98 18.15
N GLN A 55 7.19 2.85 19.12
CA GLN A 55 7.82 4.13 18.85
C GLN A 55 9.23 4.01 18.29
N GLY A 56 9.62 5.05 17.55
CA GLY A 56 10.95 5.25 16.99
C GLY A 56 10.97 5.15 15.48
N ASN A 57 12.19 5.01 14.94
CA ASN A 57 12.40 5.02 13.52
C ASN A 57 12.51 3.59 12.97
N TRP A 58 11.90 3.39 11.80
CA TRP A 58 11.76 2.10 11.14
C TRP A 58 12.01 2.23 9.64
N THR A 59 12.37 1.13 8.99
CA THR A 59 12.51 1.06 7.53
C THR A 59 11.86 -0.21 7.02
N ASN A 60 11.20 -0.14 5.87
CA ASN A 60 10.64 -1.31 5.20
C ASN A 60 11.47 -1.75 3.99
N VAL A 61 12.65 -1.17 3.81
CA VAL A 61 13.50 -1.43 2.64
C VAL A 61 13.87 -2.91 2.55
N THR A 62 13.75 -3.48 1.35
CA THR A 62 13.97 -4.90 1.11
C THR A 62 14.20 -5.22 -0.37
N LEU A 63 14.98 -6.26 -0.62
CA LEU A 63 15.15 -6.87 -1.95
C LEU A 63 13.97 -7.81 -2.33
N THR A 64 13.10 -8.14 -1.38
CA THR A 64 11.95 -9.01 -1.65
C THR A 64 10.96 -8.30 -2.58
N PRO A 65 10.58 -8.92 -3.71
CA PRO A 65 9.63 -8.31 -4.62
C PRO A 65 8.24 -8.23 -3.98
N PHE A 66 7.45 -7.22 -4.37
CA PHE A 66 6.11 -7.08 -3.84
C PHE A 66 5.22 -8.29 -4.18
N GLU A 67 5.24 -8.72 -5.45
CA GLU A 67 4.53 -9.91 -5.93
C GLU A 67 5.51 -11.02 -6.30
N ARG A 68 5.09 -12.27 -6.06
CA ARG A 68 5.92 -13.45 -6.31
C ARG A 68 6.17 -13.64 -7.80
N ARG A 69 7.41 -13.96 -8.17
CA ARG A 69 7.72 -14.39 -9.54
C ARG A 69 7.02 -15.72 -9.85
N GLU A 70 6.52 -15.87 -11.07
CA GLU A 70 5.90 -17.13 -11.49
C GLU A 70 6.92 -18.27 -11.42
N GLY A 71 6.48 -19.44 -10.96
CA GLY A 71 7.33 -20.62 -10.79
C GLY A 71 8.21 -20.62 -9.54
N THR A 72 8.18 -19.57 -8.71
CA THR A 72 8.91 -19.52 -7.43
C THR A 72 8.02 -19.97 -6.26
N GLY A 73 8.60 -20.69 -5.29
CA GLY A 73 7.93 -21.03 -4.02
C GLY A 73 7.74 -19.80 -3.11
N PRO A 74 7.02 -19.93 -1.97
CA PRO A 74 6.77 -18.82 -1.05
C PRO A 74 7.99 -18.37 -0.25
N VAL A 75 9.01 -19.22 -0.16
CA VAL A 75 10.22 -19.01 0.63
C VAL A 75 11.43 -19.24 -0.27
N PHE A 76 12.39 -18.31 -0.24
CA PHE A 76 13.68 -18.49 -0.89
C PHE A 76 14.55 -19.48 -0.10
N THR A 77 15.26 -20.33 -0.83
CA THR A 77 16.36 -21.13 -0.30
C THR A 77 17.54 -20.23 0.07
N ARG A 78 18.43 -20.72 0.93
CA ARG A 78 19.65 -19.98 1.31
C ARG A 78 20.54 -19.65 0.11
N GLN A 79 20.58 -20.53 -0.91
CA GLN A 79 21.36 -20.27 -2.12
C GLN A 79 20.73 -19.13 -2.92
N GLU A 80 19.42 -19.15 -3.15
CA GLU A 80 18.73 -18.05 -3.84
C GLU A 80 18.92 -16.71 -3.12
N VAL A 81 18.88 -16.71 -1.78
CA VAL A 81 19.17 -15.51 -1.00
C VAL A 81 20.60 -15.03 -1.20
N ALA A 82 21.58 -15.93 -1.19
CA ALA A 82 22.98 -15.56 -1.43
C ALA A 82 23.17 -14.94 -2.83
N ASP A 83 22.47 -15.49 -3.84
CA ASP A 83 22.51 -14.98 -5.21
C ASP A 83 21.79 -13.62 -5.32
N ILE A 84 20.65 -13.45 -4.64
CA ILE A 84 19.87 -12.20 -4.63
C ILE A 84 20.60 -11.08 -3.88
N GLU A 85 21.30 -11.40 -2.78
CA GLU A 85 22.01 -10.43 -1.95
C GLU A 85 23.47 -10.21 -2.39
N GLN A 86 23.88 -10.84 -3.50
CA GLN A 86 25.22 -10.72 -4.03
C GLN A 86 25.50 -9.29 -4.51
N ILE A 87 26.65 -8.75 -4.10
CA ILE A 87 27.18 -7.47 -4.58
C ILE A 87 28.27 -7.70 -5.64
N ASP A 88 28.47 -6.71 -6.50
CA ASP A 88 29.54 -6.71 -7.51
C ASP A 88 30.48 -5.51 -7.31
N GLY A 89 31.61 -5.73 -6.66
CA GLY A 89 32.52 -4.66 -6.25
C GLY A 89 31.83 -3.65 -5.34
N ASP A 90 31.81 -2.38 -5.77
CA ASP A 90 31.12 -1.28 -5.07
C ASP A 90 29.63 -1.16 -5.44
N CYS A 91 29.13 -1.99 -6.36
CA CYS A 91 27.75 -1.94 -6.83
C CYS A 91 26.84 -2.85 -6.00
N PRO A 92 25.68 -2.36 -5.55
CA PRO A 92 24.78 -3.12 -4.71
C PRO A 92 24.00 -4.18 -5.50
N ALA A 93 23.42 -5.13 -4.79
CA ALA A 93 22.62 -6.22 -5.37
C ALA A 93 21.40 -5.75 -6.19
N SER A 94 20.82 -4.60 -5.84
CA SER A 94 19.75 -3.96 -6.61
C SER A 94 20.22 -2.59 -7.09
N PRO A 95 20.99 -2.54 -8.20
CA PRO A 95 21.60 -1.29 -8.64
C PRO A 95 20.55 -0.28 -9.09
N GLY A 96 20.75 0.97 -8.69
CA GLY A 96 19.97 2.11 -9.13
C GLY A 96 20.42 2.67 -10.46
N THR A 97 21.68 2.46 -10.83
CA THR A 97 22.32 3.05 -12.01
C THR A 97 22.74 2.02 -13.06
N VAL A 98 22.81 2.47 -14.32
CA VAL A 98 23.31 1.68 -15.45
C VAL A 98 24.77 1.32 -15.27
N ALA A 99 25.57 2.24 -14.71
CA ALA A 99 26.98 2.00 -14.40
C ALA A 99 27.17 0.81 -13.44
N CYS A 100 26.22 0.59 -12.55
CA CYS A 100 26.19 -0.57 -11.64
C CYS A 100 25.37 -1.77 -12.16
N GLY A 101 25.03 -1.80 -13.45
CA GLY A 101 24.40 -2.96 -14.09
C GLY A 101 22.87 -2.95 -14.10
N ARG A 102 22.21 -1.84 -13.74
CA ARG A 102 20.77 -1.69 -14.00
C ARG A 102 20.53 -1.71 -15.52
N ALA A 103 19.58 -2.51 -15.96
CA ALA A 103 19.22 -2.59 -17.38
C ALA A 103 18.80 -1.22 -17.91
N GLU A 104 19.42 -0.80 -19.02
CA GLU A 104 19.03 0.40 -19.76
C GLU A 104 17.60 0.25 -20.29
N ARG A 105 16.82 1.33 -20.21
CA ARG A 105 15.51 1.36 -20.85
C ARG A 105 15.67 1.84 -22.29
N PRO A 106 15.34 1.02 -23.30
CA PRO A 106 15.41 1.46 -24.68
C PRO A 106 14.32 2.50 -24.94
N GLY A 107 14.65 3.56 -25.67
CA GLY A 107 13.68 4.58 -26.09
C GLY A 107 14.30 5.95 -26.29
N GLN A 108 13.51 6.85 -26.86
CA GLN A 108 13.91 8.25 -27.08
C GLN A 108 13.23 9.22 -26.09
N SER A 109 12.32 8.72 -25.24
CA SER A 109 11.67 9.57 -24.23
C SER A 109 12.68 10.02 -23.17
N ASN A 110 12.40 11.14 -22.52
CA ASN A 110 13.25 11.63 -21.43
C ASN A 110 13.35 10.59 -20.30
N GLU A 111 12.28 9.87 -19.99
CA GLU A 111 12.28 8.78 -18.99
C GLU A 111 13.20 7.63 -19.38
N ALA A 112 13.22 7.25 -20.67
CA ALA A 112 14.09 6.19 -21.14
C ALA A 112 15.56 6.62 -21.05
N ARG A 113 15.87 7.86 -21.47
CA ARG A 113 17.22 8.44 -21.43
C ARG A 113 17.74 8.63 -20.00
N LEU A 114 16.86 9.02 -19.10
CA LEU A 114 17.21 9.28 -17.72
C LEU A 114 17.37 7.97 -16.95
N SER A 115 16.56 6.93 -17.20
CA SER A 115 16.46 5.70 -16.38
C SER A 115 17.78 5.06 -15.93
N GLY A 116 18.25 5.43 -14.73
CA GLY A 116 19.48 4.91 -14.12
C GLY A 116 20.75 5.71 -14.45
N GLN A 117 20.59 6.93 -14.97
CA GLN A 117 21.66 7.90 -15.24
C GLN A 117 21.42 9.24 -14.53
N GLU A 118 20.34 9.38 -13.77
CA GLU A 118 19.91 10.64 -13.14
C GLU A 118 20.69 10.97 -11.88
N TYR A 119 21.11 9.94 -11.15
CA TYR A 119 21.76 10.05 -9.84
C TYR A 119 22.96 9.12 -9.76
N ASN A 120 23.91 9.46 -8.90
CA ASN A 120 24.95 8.53 -8.46
C ASN A 120 24.34 7.37 -7.67
N GLU A 121 25.00 6.20 -7.72
CA GLU A 121 24.52 4.98 -7.04
C GLU A 121 24.26 5.20 -5.54
N VAL A 122 25.08 6.03 -4.88
CA VAL A 122 24.98 6.33 -3.44
C VAL A 122 23.65 6.95 -3.01
N TYR A 123 22.88 7.55 -3.92
CA TYR A 123 21.57 8.12 -3.60
C TYR A 123 20.42 7.12 -3.71
N TRP A 124 20.69 5.90 -4.18
CA TRP A 124 19.70 4.82 -4.22
C TRP A 124 19.76 4.00 -2.93
N ASP A 125 18.60 3.79 -2.31
CA ASP A 125 18.41 2.95 -1.13
C ASP A 125 17.32 1.90 -1.41
N ARG A 126 17.72 0.90 -2.21
CA ARG A 126 16.85 -0.18 -2.69
C ARG A 126 16.93 -1.43 -1.80
N GLY A 127 17.64 -1.33 -0.67
CA GLY A 127 17.86 -2.40 0.29
C GLY A 127 18.98 -3.35 -0.13
N THR A 128 19.45 -4.12 0.85
CA THR A 128 20.54 -5.09 0.66
C THR A 128 20.17 -6.50 1.12
N ARG A 129 18.97 -6.67 1.68
CA ARG A 129 18.52 -7.93 2.27
C ARG A 129 17.10 -8.28 1.83
N VAL A 130 16.83 -9.57 1.66
CA VAL A 130 15.46 -10.06 1.51
C VAL A 130 14.70 -9.95 2.85
N ALA A 131 13.39 -9.80 2.77
CA ALA A 131 12.50 -9.76 3.93
C ALA A 131 12.51 -11.12 4.65
N ILE A 132 12.66 -11.08 5.97
CA ILE A 132 12.58 -12.25 6.85
C ILE A 132 11.35 -12.10 7.73
N VAL A 133 10.47 -13.10 7.70
CA VAL A 133 9.29 -13.17 8.57
C VAL A 133 9.21 -14.57 9.17
N GLY A 134 9.09 -14.67 10.49
CA GLY A 134 9.04 -15.97 11.18
C GLY A 134 10.30 -16.83 10.99
N GLY A 135 11.44 -16.22 10.63
CA GLY A 135 12.69 -16.94 10.31
C GLY A 135 12.78 -17.46 8.87
N GLU A 136 11.78 -17.20 8.03
CA GLU A 136 11.75 -17.59 6.62
C GLU A 136 12.07 -16.41 5.70
N TYR A 137 12.87 -16.66 4.67
CA TYR A 137 13.20 -15.67 3.63
C TYR A 137 12.03 -15.55 2.65
N ARG A 138 11.26 -14.47 2.73
CA ARG A 138 10.04 -14.31 1.92
C ARG A 138 10.38 -14.09 0.44
N ALA A 139 9.75 -14.88 -0.42
CA ALA A 139 9.85 -14.74 -1.87
C ALA A 139 8.95 -13.64 -2.46
N SER A 140 8.01 -13.13 -1.67
CA SER A 140 7.12 -12.02 -2.00
C SER A 140 6.61 -11.33 -0.74
N LEU A 141 6.25 -10.05 -0.84
CA LEU A 141 5.59 -9.33 0.25
C LEU A 141 4.09 -9.63 0.31
N VAL A 142 3.44 -9.84 -0.84
CA VAL A 142 2.08 -10.40 -0.89
C VAL A 142 2.15 -11.88 -0.51
N THR A 143 1.32 -12.27 0.46
CA THR A 143 1.25 -13.64 1.00
C THR A 143 -0.14 -14.25 0.83
N ASN A 144 -1.17 -13.42 0.65
CA ASN A 144 -2.53 -13.82 0.35
C ASN A 144 -3.05 -13.08 -0.90
N PRO A 145 -3.58 -13.76 -1.93
CA PRO A 145 -3.68 -15.21 -2.12
C PRO A 145 -2.35 -15.96 -2.02
N SER A 146 -2.41 -17.27 -1.79
CA SER A 146 -1.23 -18.12 -1.51
C SER A 146 -0.22 -18.18 -2.65
N ASN A 147 -0.59 -17.75 -3.87
CA ASN A 147 0.32 -17.57 -5.00
C ASN A 147 1.24 -16.34 -4.85
N GLY A 148 1.03 -15.50 -3.82
CA GLY A 148 1.82 -14.32 -3.51
C GLY A 148 1.65 -13.18 -4.52
N ARG A 149 0.47 -13.09 -5.15
CA ARG A 149 0.14 -12.09 -6.16
C ARG A 149 -1.21 -11.48 -5.86
N ARG A 150 -1.42 -10.23 -6.28
CA ARG A 150 -2.76 -9.66 -6.19
C ARG A 150 -3.73 -10.44 -7.08
N PRO A 151 -4.98 -10.60 -6.62
CA PRO A 151 -6.00 -11.28 -7.37
C PRO A 151 -6.37 -10.50 -8.63
N ALA A 152 -7.11 -11.17 -9.53
CA ALA A 152 -7.66 -10.54 -10.70
C ALA A 152 -8.60 -9.37 -10.32
N LEU A 153 -8.75 -8.43 -11.25
CA LEU A 153 -9.75 -7.40 -11.11
C LEU A 153 -11.14 -7.97 -11.45
N THR A 154 -12.17 -7.41 -10.83
CA THR A 154 -13.56 -7.61 -11.26
C THR A 154 -13.82 -6.91 -12.60
N ALA A 155 -14.97 -7.17 -13.22
CA ALA A 155 -15.37 -6.49 -14.46
C ALA A 155 -15.42 -4.96 -14.27
N GLU A 156 -15.92 -4.50 -13.13
CA GLU A 156 -16.00 -3.10 -12.73
C GLU A 156 -14.61 -2.52 -12.46
N GLY A 157 -13.73 -3.27 -11.79
CA GLY A 157 -12.33 -2.89 -11.55
C GLY A 157 -11.56 -2.71 -12.86
N GLU A 158 -11.72 -3.66 -13.80
CA GLU A 158 -11.14 -3.53 -15.13
C GLU A 158 -11.71 -2.34 -15.90
N GLN A 159 -13.01 -2.07 -15.79
CA GLN A 159 -13.64 -0.93 -16.45
C GLN A 159 -13.05 0.40 -15.94
N ARG A 160 -12.84 0.56 -14.63
CA ARG A 160 -12.18 1.75 -14.06
C ARG A 160 -10.75 1.90 -14.56
N LEU A 161 -10.00 0.81 -14.63
CA LEU A 161 -8.63 0.82 -15.14
C LEU A 161 -8.59 1.18 -16.64
N ARG A 162 -9.51 0.62 -17.44
CA ARG A 162 -9.66 0.97 -18.86
C ARG A 162 -10.02 2.44 -19.04
N ALA A 163 -11.02 2.95 -18.33
CA ALA A 163 -11.43 4.34 -18.39
C ALA A 163 -10.28 5.30 -18.03
N SER A 164 -9.50 4.97 -17.00
CA SER A 164 -8.29 5.73 -16.67
C SER A 164 -7.28 5.73 -17.82
N ARG A 165 -7.00 4.56 -18.42
CA ARG A 165 -6.08 4.47 -19.57
C ARG A 165 -6.59 5.24 -20.79
N GLU A 166 -7.86 5.13 -21.12
CA GLU A 166 -8.52 5.82 -22.24
C GLU A 166 -8.47 7.35 -22.07
N PHE A 167 -8.72 7.85 -20.86
CA PHE A 167 -8.54 9.27 -20.54
C PHE A 167 -7.10 9.70 -20.77
N ARG A 168 -6.14 8.95 -20.23
CA ARG A 168 -4.71 9.28 -20.34
C ARG A 168 -4.21 9.25 -21.79
N SER A 169 -4.73 8.37 -22.64
CA SER A 169 -4.30 8.24 -24.05
C SER A 169 -4.75 9.39 -24.95
N GLN A 170 -5.63 10.28 -24.49
CA GLN A 170 -6.07 11.46 -25.25
C GLN A 170 -4.99 12.55 -25.32
N PHE A 171 -3.94 12.45 -24.50
CA PHE A 171 -2.91 13.47 -24.37
C PHE A 171 -1.51 12.85 -24.44
N GLY A 172 -0.50 13.68 -24.71
CA GLY A 172 0.88 13.29 -24.52
C GLY A 172 1.21 13.03 -23.04
N GLN A 173 2.34 12.37 -22.81
CA GLN A 173 2.83 12.07 -21.46
C GLN A 173 3.08 13.40 -20.74
N TYR A 174 2.16 13.76 -19.84
CA TYR A 174 2.11 15.02 -19.08
C TYR A 174 1.55 16.28 -19.77
N ASP A 175 0.97 16.17 -20.96
CA ASP A 175 0.40 17.33 -21.68
C ASP A 175 -0.99 17.77 -21.16
N HIS A 176 -1.37 17.33 -19.97
CA HIS A 176 -2.64 17.66 -19.36
C HIS A 176 -2.50 17.73 -17.82
N PRO A 177 -3.07 18.73 -17.14
CA PRO A 177 -2.85 18.94 -15.71
C PRO A 177 -3.25 17.71 -14.88
N GLU A 178 -4.32 17.02 -15.24
CA GLU A 178 -4.81 15.82 -14.56
C GLU A 178 -3.91 14.60 -14.80
N LEU A 179 -2.94 14.68 -15.72
CA LEU A 179 -1.92 13.64 -15.93
C LEU A 179 -0.65 13.84 -15.11
N ARG A 180 -0.45 15.03 -14.52
CA ARG A 180 0.69 15.31 -13.65
C ARG A 180 0.54 14.52 -12.34
N PRO A 181 1.53 13.66 -11.99
CA PRO A 181 1.45 12.82 -10.79
C PRO A 181 1.30 13.63 -9.50
N LEU A 182 0.63 13.06 -8.50
CA LEU A 182 0.52 13.69 -7.18
C LEU A 182 1.87 13.85 -6.47
N ALA A 183 2.81 12.94 -6.74
CA ALA A 183 4.17 13.01 -6.21
C ALA A 183 4.93 14.25 -6.69
N GLU A 184 4.73 14.64 -7.95
CA GLU A 184 5.31 15.88 -8.48
C GLU A 184 4.70 17.13 -7.83
N ARG A 185 3.44 17.03 -7.39
CA ARG A 185 2.75 18.09 -6.66
C ARG A 185 3.08 18.13 -5.18
N CYS A 186 3.88 17.18 -4.69
CA CYS A 186 4.17 16.97 -3.27
C CYS A 186 2.90 16.81 -2.42
N VAL A 187 1.89 16.12 -2.96
CA VAL A 187 0.61 15.91 -2.26
C VAL A 187 0.57 14.56 -1.55
N VAL A 188 1.07 13.53 -2.23
CA VAL A 188 1.33 12.19 -1.68
C VAL A 188 2.56 11.64 -2.37
N SER A 189 3.34 10.82 -1.69
CA SER A 189 4.48 10.12 -2.27
C SER A 189 4.09 9.30 -3.51
N PHE A 190 5.07 9.05 -4.40
CA PHE A 190 4.89 7.99 -5.39
C PHE A 190 4.84 6.62 -4.71
N GLY A 191 4.16 5.68 -5.37
CA GLY A 191 3.92 4.36 -4.79
C GLY A 191 2.85 4.43 -3.70
N SER A 192 3.11 3.77 -2.57
CA SER A 192 2.20 3.70 -1.43
C SER A 192 3.02 3.66 -0.14
N SER A 193 4.03 4.53 -0.02
CA SER A 193 4.98 4.53 1.10
C SER A 193 4.27 4.79 2.43
N ALA A 194 3.47 5.85 2.52
CA ALA A 194 2.63 6.12 3.69
C ALA A 194 1.39 5.21 3.77
N GLY A 195 0.97 4.64 2.63
CA GLY A 195 -0.12 3.68 2.59
C GLY A 195 -1.48 4.27 3.01
N PRO A 196 -2.45 3.42 3.37
CA PRO A 196 -2.35 1.96 3.40
C PRO A 196 -2.64 1.30 2.03
N PRO A 197 -1.98 0.16 1.70
CA PRO A 197 -0.92 -0.47 2.48
C PRO A 197 0.42 0.25 2.34
N MET A 198 1.24 0.24 3.39
CA MET A 198 2.59 0.83 3.39
C MET A 198 3.60 -0.05 2.68
N MET A 199 3.86 0.25 1.41
CA MET A 199 4.76 -0.52 0.54
C MET A 199 6.16 0.11 0.48
N PRO A 200 7.23 -0.70 0.37
CA PRO A 200 8.55 -0.20 0.01
C PRO A 200 8.48 0.50 -1.35
N ASN A 201 9.07 1.68 -1.45
CA ASN A 201 9.03 2.47 -2.68
C ASN A 201 10.04 1.98 -3.73
N THR A 202 10.88 0.99 -3.38
CA THR A 202 11.90 0.33 -4.23
C THR A 202 12.97 1.27 -4.79
N ALA A 203 13.09 2.49 -4.22
CA ALA A 203 14.00 3.54 -4.64
C ALA A 203 14.85 4.07 -3.47
N TYR A 204 14.35 5.02 -2.69
CA TYR A 204 15.03 5.67 -1.56
C TYR A 204 14.00 6.35 -0.64
N ASN A 205 14.36 6.78 0.57
CA ASN A 205 13.44 7.34 1.57
C ASN A 205 12.36 6.35 2.04
N ASN A 206 12.77 5.13 2.39
CA ASN A 206 11.89 4.04 2.84
C ASN A 206 11.67 4.01 4.36
N ASN A 207 11.92 5.14 5.04
CA ASN A 207 11.91 5.20 6.49
C ASN A 207 10.61 5.80 7.05
N TYR A 208 10.34 5.46 8.30
CA TYR A 208 9.17 5.87 9.06
C TYR A 208 9.57 6.33 10.45
N THR A 209 8.88 7.34 10.99
CA THR A 209 8.89 7.67 12.42
C THR A 209 7.53 7.39 13.01
N ILE A 210 7.48 6.52 14.02
CA ILE A 210 6.27 6.22 14.78
C ILE A 210 6.33 6.93 16.13
N VAL A 211 5.29 7.69 16.44
CA VAL A 211 5.06 8.31 17.74
C VAL A 211 3.68 7.87 18.23
N GLN A 212 3.56 7.47 19.49
CA GLN A 212 2.28 7.01 20.04
C GLN A 212 2.01 7.60 21.41
N ASN A 213 0.74 7.82 21.71
CA ASN A 213 0.24 8.12 23.05
C ASN A 213 -0.98 7.24 23.34
N ALA A 214 -1.70 7.53 24.43
CA ALA A 214 -2.87 6.75 24.84
C ALA A 214 -4.00 6.76 23.78
N ASP A 215 -4.11 7.82 22.99
CA ASP A 215 -5.26 8.09 22.12
C ASP A 215 -4.93 8.02 20.62
N HIS A 216 -3.64 8.06 20.25
CA HIS A 216 -3.20 8.19 18.86
C HIS A 216 -1.90 7.46 18.58
N VAL A 217 -1.78 6.96 17.35
CA VAL A 217 -0.51 6.55 16.73
C VAL A 217 -0.29 7.39 15.48
N MET A 218 0.79 8.17 15.47
CA MET A 218 1.25 8.90 14.31
C MET A 218 2.33 8.11 13.59
N ILE A 219 2.17 7.94 12.28
CA ILE A 219 3.19 7.40 11.38
C ILE A 219 3.56 8.51 10.40
N LEU A 220 4.80 8.99 10.49
CA LEU A 220 5.41 9.87 9.50
C LEU A 220 6.20 8.99 8.52
N ALA A 221 5.84 9.00 7.24
CA ALA A 221 6.70 8.46 6.19
C ALA A 221 7.70 9.53 5.77
N GLU A 222 8.99 9.17 5.65
CA GLU A 222 10.05 10.09 5.25
C GLU A 222 9.74 10.75 3.91
N MET A 223 9.32 9.96 2.93
CA MET A 223 9.01 10.46 1.60
C MET A 223 7.78 11.38 1.61
N VAL A 224 7.94 12.62 1.10
CA VAL A 224 6.89 13.67 1.07
C VAL A 224 6.42 14.15 2.45
N HIS A 225 6.99 13.62 3.55
CA HIS A 225 6.52 13.84 4.92
C HIS A 225 5.05 13.52 5.12
N ASP A 226 4.58 12.47 4.46
CA ASP A 226 3.21 12.03 4.59
C ASP A 226 2.95 11.59 6.05
N VAL A 227 2.00 12.26 6.71
CA VAL A 227 1.62 11.97 8.10
C VAL A 227 0.28 11.25 8.13
N ARG A 228 0.28 10.05 8.70
CA ARG A 228 -0.94 9.31 9.06
C ARG A 228 -1.15 9.39 10.55
N ILE A 229 -2.36 9.78 10.95
CA ILE A 229 -2.79 9.83 12.33
C ILE A 229 -3.88 8.77 12.50
N ILE A 230 -3.59 7.75 13.30
CA ILE A 230 -4.50 6.68 13.66
C ILE A 230 -5.08 7.01 15.02
N ARG A 231 -6.40 7.17 15.11
CA ARG A 231 -7.10 7.38 16.39
C ARG A 231 -7.34 6.03 17.07
N LEU A 232 -7.09 5.94 18.36
CA LEU A 232 -7.26 4.72 19.16
C LEU A 232 -8.61 4.74 19.88
N GLY A 233 -9.29 3.59 19.92
CA GLY A 233 -10.54 3.42 20.65
C GLY A 233 -11.72 3.05 19.76
N GLU A 234 -12.92 3.47 20.15
CA GLU A 234 -14.12 3.25 19.35
C GLU A 234 -14.08 4.12 18.08
N PRO A 235 -14.40 3.56 16.90
CA PRO A 235 -14.47 4.34 15.67
C PRO A 235 -15.55 5.43 15.72
N ASP A 236 -15.17 6.67 15.38
CA ASP A 236 -16.09 7.79 15.13
C ASP A 236 -15.93 8.25 13.67
N GLU A 237 -16.43 7.42 12.76
CA GLU A 237 -16.18 7.53 11.31
C GLU A 237 -16.45 8.94 10.77
N LEU A 238 -15.51 9.44 9.94
CA LEU A 238 -15.74 10.68 9.23
C LEU A 238 -16.94 10.55 8.28
N PRO A 239 -17.73 11.64 8.10
CA PRO A 239 -18.76 11.69 7.06
C PRO A 239 -18.24 11.24 5.71
N GLU A 240 -19.05 10.51 4.93
CA GLU A 240 -18.64 9.90 3.65
C GLU A 240 -18.08 10.91 2.63
N GLN A 241 -18.39 12.21 2.76
CA GLN A 241 -17.90 13.27 1.88
C GLN A 241 -16.48 13.72 2.23
N LEU A 242 -16.03 13.47 3.47
CA LEU A 242 -14.66 13.74 3.90
C LEU A 242 -13.78 12.55 3.55
N ARG A 243 -12.93 12.76 2.53
CA ARG A 243 -12.04 11.73 1.97
C ARG A 243 -10.57 12.19 2.04
N PRO A 244 -9.89 12.03 3.19
CA PRO A 244 -8.47 12.36 3.33
C PRO A 244 -7.60 11.55 2.34
N TRP A 245 -6.41 12.08 2.00
CA TRP A 245 -5.51 11.44 1.03
C TRP A 245 -5.13 10.00 1.39
N PHE A 246 -4.98 9.70 2.68
CA PHE A 246 -4.64 8.36 3.20
C PHE A 246 -5.83 7.64 3.85
N GLY A 247 -7.05 8.13 3.61
CA GLY A 247 -8.26 7.61 4.22
C GLY A 247 -8.42 8.01 5.69
N ASP A 248 -9.39 7.38 6.34
CA ASP A 248 -9.76 7.61 7.72
C ASP A 248 -9.39 6.38 8.58
N SER A 249 -8.36 6.51 9.42
CA SER A 249 -7.77 5.37 10.15
C SER A 249 -8.18 5.32 11.63
N TRP A 250 -8.60 4.14 12.08
CA TRP A 250 -8.99 3.83 13.46
C TRP A 250 -8.28 2.58 13.96
N GLY A 251 -7.78 2.61 15.19
CA GLY A 251 -6.96 1.56 15.76
C GLY A 251 -7.49 1.03 17.08
N HIS A 252 -7.28 -0.26 17.32
CA HIS A 252 -7.46 -0.86 18.64
C HIS A 252 -6.37 -1.91 18.91
N TRP A 253 -6.16 -2.21 20.18
CA TRP A 253 -5.17 -3.21 20.60
C TRP A 253 -5.81 -4.59 20.74
N ASP A 254 -5.35 -5.55 19.95
CA ASP A 254 -5.57 -6.98 20.17
C ASP A 254 -4.30 -7.57 20.79
N ARG A 255 -4.29 -7.65 22.13
CA ARG A 255 -3.15 -8.13 22.93
C ARG A 255 -1.87 -7.35 22.66
N ASN A 256 -1.01 -7.86 21.78
CA ASN A 256 0.30 -7.29 21.43
C ASN A 256 0.34 -6.67 20.02
N THR A 257 -0.82 -6.57 19.38
CA THR A 257 -0.96 -6.12 18.00
C THR A 257 -1.85 -4.90 17.96
N LEU A 258 -1.37 -3.82 17.35
CA LEU A 258 -2.24 -2.72 16.93
C LEU A 258 -2.95 -3.14 15.66
N VAL A 259 -4.28 -3.19 15.68
CA VAL A 259 -5.12 -3.46 14.51
C VAL A 259 -5.68 -2.13 14.06
N VAL A 260 -5.46 -1.78 12.80
CA VAL A 260 -5.91 -0.52 12.21
C VAL A 260 -6.85 -0.82 11.06
N GLU A 261 -8.00 -0.18 11.05
CA GLU A 261 -8.93 -0.19 9.92
C GLU A 261 -8.93 1.19 9.27
N THR A 262 -8.86 1.22 7.94
CA THR A 262 -8.92 2.47 7.18
C THR A 262 -10.01 2.37 6.11
N THR A 263 -10.85 3.40 6.05
CA THR A 263 -11.91 3.60 5.04
C THR A 263 -11.79 5.01 4.44
N ASN A 264 -12.84 5.52 3.77
CA ASN A 264 -12.92 6.90 3.28
C ASN A 264 -11.73 7.38 2.41
N PHE A 265 -11.16 6.48 1.62
CA PHE A 265 -10.04 6.80 0.72
C PHE A 265 -10.39 7.87 -0.31
N ASN A 266 -9.43 8.75 -0.59
CA ASN A 266 -9.59 9.74 -1.66
C ASN A 266 -9.54 9.07 -3.04
N PRO A 267 -10.61 9.16 -3.87
CA PRO A 267 -10.64 8.55 -5.19
C PRO A 267 -9.59 9.11 -6.16
N ARG A 268 -8.99 10.27 -5.84
CA ARG A 268 -7.88 10.85 -6.61
C ARG A 268 -6.52 10.27 -6.28
N HIS A 269 -6.43 9.34 -5.32
CA HIS A 269 -5.20 8.65 -4.93
C HIS A 269 -5.23 7.19 -5.40
N PRO A 270 -5.02 6.91 -6.71
CA PRO A 270 -5.16 5.58 -7.25
C PRO A 270 -4.03 4.65 -6.79
N PHE A 271 -4.39 3.45 -6.33
CA PHE A 271 -3.43 2.40 -6.07
C PHE A 271 -3.10 1.67 -7.39
N ARG A 272 -1.86 1.84 -7.87
CA ARG A 272 -1.38 1.22 -9.13
C ARG A 272 -2.28 1.51 -10.34
N GLY A 273 -2.79 2.74 -10.39
CA GLY A 273 -3.65 3.23 -11.49
C GLY A 273 -5.13 2.92 -11.33
N ILE A 274 -5.54 2.28 -10.24
CA ILE A 274 -6.94 1.98 -9.94
C ILE A 274 -7.41 2.92 -8.83
N PRO A 275 -8.38 3.81 -9.10
CA PRO A 275 -8.99 4.64 -8.08
C PRO A 275 -9.64 3.77 -6.98
N PRO A 276 -9.45 4.11 -5.69
CA PRO A 276 -10.12 3.41 -4.61
C PRO A 276 -11.64 3.66 -4.67
N THR A 277 -12.41 2.68 -4.22
CA THR A 277 -13.88 2.78 -4.19
C THR A 277 -14.38 3.18 -2.80
N ASP A 278 -15.68 3.45 -2.70
CA ASP A 278 -16.35 3.65 -1.42
C ASP A 278 -16.38 2.39 -0.55
N GLN A 279 -16.26 1.20 -1.17
CA GLN A 279 -16.20 -0.10 -0.51
C GLN A 279 -14.78 -0.50 -0.11
N LEU A 280 -13.75 0.27 -0.47
CA LEU A 280 -12.38 -0.04 -0.09
C LEU A 280 -12.20 0.09 1.42
N LYS A 281 -11.84 -1.03 2.06
CA LYS A 281 -11.36 -1.13 3.42
C LYS A 281 -9.97 -1.73 3.42
N VAL A 282 -9.04 -1.11 4.16
CA VAL A 282 -7.73 -1.71 4.42
C VAL A 282 -7.60 -1.98 5.91
N THR A 283 -7.29 -3.23 6.25
CA THR A 283 -7.00 -3.65 7.62
C THR A 283 -5.52 -3.90 7.76
N GLU A 284 -4.85 -3.17 8.65
CA GLU A 284 -3.43 -3.29 8.95
C GLU A 284 -3.22 -3.87 10.35
N ARG A 285 -2.14 -4.62 10.55
CA ARG A 285 -1.74 -5.16 11.86
C ARG A 285 -0.27 -4.85 12.10
N PHE A 286 0.05 -4.29 13.26
CA PHE A 286 1.41 -3.98 13.67
C PHE A 286 1.74 -4.80 14.91
N THR A 287 2.62 -5.79 14.74
CA THR A 287 3.02 -6.67 15.84
C THR A 287 4.51 -6.51 16.11
N ARG A 288 4.88 -6.16 17.34
CA ARG A 288 6.29 -6.12 17.75
C ARG A 288 6.81 -7.54 17.96
N VAL A 289 7.57 -8.07 17.00
CA VAL A 289 8.00 -9.48 16.99
C VAL A 289 9.41 -9.72 17.53
N SER A 290 10.22 -8.67 17.64
CA SER A 290 11.58 -8.73 18.22
C SER A 290 11.99 -7.35 18.72
N ALA A 291 13.20 -7.18 19.27
CA ALA A 291 13.74 -5.84 19.55
C ALA A 291 14.11 -5.04 18.28
N GLY A 292 14.20 -5.69 17.12
CA GLY A 292 14.62 -5.08 15.86
C GLY A 292 13.52 -4.96 14.80
N THR A 293 12.36 -5.58 15.01
CA THR A 293 11.34 -5.70 13.96
C THR A 293 9.92 -5.46 14.47
N ILE A 294 9.15 -4.67 13.73
CA ILE A 294 7.68 -4.68 13.73
C ILE A 294 7.25 -5.48 12.50
N LEU A 295 6.44 -6.51 12.68
CA LEU A 295 5.77 -7.15 11.56
C LEU A 295 4.55 -6.31 11.21
N TYR A 296 4.56 -5.71 10.03
CA TYR A 296 3.41 -5.03 9.44
C TYR A 296 2.70 -5.99 8.50
N GLU A 297 1.42 -6.24 8.76
CA GLU A 297 0.55 -7.07 7.92
C GLU A 297 -0.57 -6.19 7.40
N PHE A 298 -1.08 -6.50 6.22
CA PHE A 298 -2.21 -5.78 5.67
C PHE A 298 -3.16 -6.70 4.89
N THR A 299 -4.42 -6.31 4.83
CA THR A 299 -5.46 -6.89 3.97
C THR A 299 -6.23 -5.77 3.31
N VAL A 300 -6.33 -5.83 1.99
CA VAL A 300 -7.10 -4.95 1.13
C VAL A 300 -8.39 -5.68 0.76
N ASP A 301 -9.52 -5.10 1.14
CA ASP A 301 -10.86 -5.58 0.81
C ASP A 301 -11.58 -4.49 -0.01
N ASP A 302 -11.82 -4.78 -1.28
CA ASP A 302 -12.61 -3.94 -2.19
C ASP A 302 -13.26 -4.88 -3.21
N PRO A 303 -14.44 -5.45 -2.88
CA PRO A 303 -15.09 -6.47 -3.70
C PRO A 303 -15.58 -5.92 -5.04
N SER A 304 -15.64 -4.60 -5.20
CA SER A 304 -15.95 -3.95 -6.47
C SER A 304 -14.72 -3.82 -7.37
N THR A 305 -13.49 -3.99 -6.85
CA THR A 305 -12.23 -3.87 -7.58
C THR A 305 -11.55 -5.22 -7.78
N TYR A 306 -11.47 -6.04 -6.73
CA TYR A 306 -10.73 -7.30 -6.71
C TYR A 306 -11.67 -8.49 -6.56
N THR A 307 -11.34 -9.63 -7.19
CA THR A 307 -12.17 -10.84 -7.10
C THR A 307 -12.19 -11.49 -5.73
N GLU A 308 -11.23 -11.16 -4.86
CA GLU A 308 -11.13 -11.59 -3.47
C GLU A 308 -10.27 -10.58 -2.67
N PRO A 309 -10.38 -10.55 -1.32
CA PRO A 309 -9.45 -9.80 -0.48
C PRO A 309 -8.04 -10.34 -0.61
N TRP A 310 -7.05 -9.45 -0.51
CA TRP A 310 -5.64 -9.81 -0.65
C TRP A 310 -4.77 -9.08 0.35
N GLY A 311 -3.61 -9.62 0.66
CA GLY A 311 -2.80 -9.14 1.76
C GLY A 311 -1.36 -9.60 1.72
N GLY A 312 -0.58 -9.04 2.63
CA GLY A 312 0.85 -9.27 2.68
C GLY A 312 1.46 -8.98 4.04
N GLU A 313 2.73 -9.32 4.13
CA GLU A 313 3.58 -9.17 5.31
C GLU A 313 4.84 -8.40 4.92
N ILE A 314 5.17 -7.36 5.68
CA ILE A 314 6.34 -6.52 5.44
C ILE A 314 7.02 -6.29 6.81
N PRO A 315 8.26 -6.77 7.00
CA PRO A 315 8.99 -6.48 8.23
C PRO A 315 9.49 -5.03 8.20
N PHE A 316 9.09 -4.25 9.20
CA PHE A 316 9.66 -2.95 9.48
C PHE A 316 10.85 -3.16 10.42
N ASN A 317 12.04 -2.93 9.90
CA ASN A 317 13.29 -3.10 10.63
C ASN A 317 13.67 -1.79 11.32
N ARG A 318 14.30 -1.89 12.50
CA ARG A 318 14.74 -0.72 13.26
C ARG A 318 15.72 0.11 12.43
N PHE A 319 15.45 1.39 12.32
CA PHE A 319 16.35 2.37 11.74
C PHE A 319 16.98 3.19 12.88
N ASN A 320 18.26 2.97 13.17
CA ASN A 320 18.95 3.62 14.29
C ASN A 320 19.68 4.90 13.86
N ASP A 321 19.01 5.71 13.04
CA ASP A 321 19.49 7.01 12.58
C ASP A 321 18.32 8.01 12.51
N LEU A 322 18.61 9.25 12.15
CA LEU A 322 17.63 10.31 11.99
C LEU A 322 16.89 10.16 10.67
N VAL A 323 15.57 10.30 10.73
CA VAL A 323 14.76 10.54 9.53
C VAL A 323 14.89 12.03 9.22
N TYR A 324 15.46 12.34 8.07
CA TYR A 324 15.69 13.72 7.64
C TYR A 324 14.49 14.29 6.92
N GLU A 325 14.50 15.61 6.78
CA GLU A 325 13.48 16.34 6.05
C GLU A 325 13.51 16.00 4.54
N TYR A 326 12.34 15.69 3.97
CA TYR A 326 12.05 15.64 2.54
C TYR A 326 11.47 16.97 2.01
N SER A 327 12.31 17.93 1.69
CA SER A 327 11.88 19.28 1.28
C SER A 327 11.37 19.33 -0.18
N CYS A 328 10.21 18.72 -0.45
CA CYS A 328 9.68 18.52 -1.82
C CYS A 328 9.39 19.83 -2.60
N HIS A 329 8.91 20.87 -1.92
CA HIS A 329 8.63 22.19 -2.54
C HIS A 329 9.77 23.19 -2.37
N GLU A 330 10.60 23.06 -1.35
CA GLU A 330 11.66 24.02 -1.09
C GLU A 330 12.75 23.91 -2.16
N GLY A 331 13.04 25.03 -2.83
CA GLY A 331 13.98 25.04 -3.95
C GLY A 331 13.48 24.31 -5.20
N ASN A 332 12.18 23.99 -5.30
CA ASN A 332 11.62 23.39 -6.51
C ASN A 332 11.39 24.47 -7.59
N TYR A 333 12.40 24.64 -8.44
CA TYR A 333 12.35 25.54 -9.61
C TYR A 333 11.91 24.83 -10.90
N ALA A 334 11.56 23.54 -10.82
CA ALA A 334 11.39 22.69 -12.00
C ALA A 334 10.28 23.23 -12.91
N LEU A 335 9.13 23.61 -12.36
CA LEU A 335 8.01 24.10 -13.17
C LEU A 335 8.36 25.42 -13.89
N GLY A 336 9.01 26.35 -13.19
CA GLY A 336 9.47 27.60 -13.80
C GLY A 336 10.46 27.34 -14.94
N SER A 337 11.44 26.47 -14.71
CA SER A 337 12.44 26.07 -15.72
C SER A 337 11.79 25.38 -16.92
N VAL A 338 10.88 24.43 -16.72
CA VAL A 338 10.16 23.73 -17.79
C VAL A 338 9.35 24.71 -18.65
N LEU A 339 8.57 25.60 -18.02
CA LEU A 339 7.80 26.61 -18.74
C LEU A 339 8.71 27.58 -19.52
N SER A 340 9.85 27.96 -18.94
CA SER A 340 10.83 28.82 -19.61
C SER A 340 11.45 28.16 -20.86
N GLY A 341 11.73 26.85 -20.78
CA GLY A 341 12.20 26.05 -21.91
C GLY A 341 11.15 25.96 -23.01
N ALA A 342 9.89 25.68 -22.67
CA ALA A 342 8.80 25.66 -23.65
C ALA A 342 8.62 27.03 -24.34
N ARG A 343 8.69 28.14 -23.60
CA ARG A 343 8.65 29.49 -24.20
C ARG A 343 9.86 29.77 -25.11
N TYR A 344 11.02 29.17 -24.83
CA TYR A 344 12.18 29.28 -25.69
C TYR A 344 11.96 28.54 -27.01
N GLU A 345 11.48 27.29 -26.96
CA GLU A 345 11.17 26.48 -28.14
C GLU A 345 10.16 27.18 -29.07
N GLU A 346 9.09 27.75 -28.51
CA GLU A 346 8.11 28.51 -29.30
C GLU A 346 8.70 29.72 -30.03
N ARG A 347 9.63 30.46 -29.39
CA ARG A 347 10.30 31.61 -30.02
C ARG A 347 11.17 31.16 -31.19
N GLU A 348 11.90 30.07 -31.03
CA GLU A 348 12.75 29.52 -32.10
C GLU A 348 11.91 28.98 -33.26
N ALA A 349 10.80 28.30 -32.98
CA ALA A 349 9.86 27.83 -34.01
C ALA A 349 9.25 29.01 -34.80
N GLY A 350 8.90 30.11 -34.13
CA GLY A 350 8.37 31.31 -34.78
C GLY A 350 9.40 32.02 -35.67
N ARG A 351 10.69 32.01 -35.29
CA ARG A 351 11.79 32.57 -36.09
C ARG A 351 12.03 31.77 -37.36
N ASN A 352 12.03 30.44 -37.27
CA ASN A 352 12.26 29.55 -38.41
C ASN A 352 11.10 29.50 -39.43
N GLN A 353 9.96 30.13 -39.15
CA GLN A 353 8.83 30.24 -40.09
C GLN A 353 8.88 31.51 -40.94
N HIS A 354 9.80 32.44 -40.67
CA HIS A 354 9.92 33.72 -41.37
C HIS A 354 11.11 33.79 -42.35
N ASP A 355 11.85 32.68 -42.48
CA ASP A 355 12.85 32.41 -43.53
C ASP A 355 12.29 31.36 -44.50
#